data_AF-A0A7S2N9X2-F1
#
_entry.id   AF-A0A7S2N9X2-F1
#
_cell.length_a   1.000
_cell.length_b   1.000
_cell.length_c   1.000
_cell.angle_alpha   90.00
_cell.angle_beta   90.00
_cell.angle_gamma   90.00
#
_symmetry.space_group_name_H-M   'P 1'
#
loop_
_entity.id
_entity.type
_entity.pdbx_description
1 polymer ?
#
loop_
_entity_poly.entity_id
_entity_poly.type
_entity_poly.pdbx_seq_one_letter_code
_entity_poly.pdbx_strand_id
1 'polypeptide(L)'
;DDSRLTASFGRGLLPCAAEAEVETMGITYAPCPDVVVPFGEARYAAGWDHGDIVTLSCTGENLPESDLMQDTALRCERGTYSSAAHPDAVVPARWTTLDGREPRPLRCQPPCHGENCTDDAYFCPGLSTESTFSYVENATDGRREGSLVFLRCLNGYQPSSGNVTLRCVAREDGGEGVWVDSTLVRNATVLECRPQPRHAAHAPAEAPIQAPPGLLRRRFQSNASMVCTDVMLQIHGDNEMFCDLVPMVTQPCASAVPGWVDSQGHTCAQYQIERFCTPLGAYGEGWPEEWG
;
A
#
# COMPACT_ATOMS: atom_id res chain seq x y z
N ASP A 1 82.31 18.07 -9.30
CA ASP A 1 81.23 17.15 -8.92
C ASP A 1 79.99 17.46 -9.73
N ASP A 2 79.96 16.89 -10.92
CA ASP A 2 78.98 17.16 -11.97
C ASP A 2 78.33 15.82 -12.33
N SER A 3 77.16 15.57 -11.74
CA SER A 3 76.45 14.29 -11.83
C SER A 3 75.23 14.46 -12.72
N ARG A 4 75.39 14.11 -14.00
CA ARG A 4 74.29 13.82 -14.93
C ARG A 4 73.53 12.59 -14.44
N LEU A 5 72.23 12.74 -14.19
CA LEU A 5 71.29 11.63 -14.05
C LEU A 5 70.29 11.67 -15.22
N THR A 6 70.42 10.68 -16.09
CA THR A 6 69.40 10.22 -17.04
C THR A 6 68.26 9.56 -16.29
N ALA A 7 67.02 10.02 -16.49
CA ALA A 7 65.81 9.32 -16.08
C ALA A 7 65.13 8.67 -17.31
N SER A 8 65.02 7.35 -17.28
CA SER A 8 64.22 6.54 -18.17
C SER A 8 62.79 6.41 -17.62
N PHE A 9 61.81 6.53 -18.52
CA PHE A 9 60.39 6.33 -18.21
C PHE A 9 60.10 4.85 -17.94
N GLY A 10 59.67 4.54 -16.71
CA GLY A 10 58.97 3.30 -16.38
C GLY A 10 57.53 3.63 -16.00
N ARG A 11 56.58 3.30 -16.88
CA ARG A 11 55.16 3.20 -16.53
C ARG A 11 54.99 1.98 -15.63
N GLY A 12 54.34 2.14 -14.48
CA GLY A 12 53.95 1.00 -13.67
C GLY A 12 53.41 1.39 -12.31
N LEU A 13 52.09 1.55 -12.25
CA LEU A 13 51.21 1.39 -11.09
C LEU A 13 51.46 2.35 -9.90
N LEU A 14 50.57 3.33 -9.78
CA LEU A 14 50.29 4.05 -8.53
C LEU A 14 48.79 3.93 -8.20
N PRO A 15 48.45 4.01 -6.90
CA PRO A 15 47.33 3.33 -6.26
C PRO A 15 46.02 4.09 -6.40
N CYS A 16 44.94 3.43 -6.01
CA CYS A 16 43.59 3.94 -5.81
C CYS A 16 43.58 5.44 -5.50
N ALA A 17 43.17 6.25 -6.48
CA ALA A 17 42.67 7.58 -6.19
C ALA A 17 41.34 7.37 -5.48
N ALA A 18 41.25 7.87 -4.25
CA ALA A 18 39.98 8.04 -3.58
C ALA A 18 39.10 8.90 -4.48
N GLU A 19 38.04 8.31 -5.01
CA GLU A 19 36.98 9.06 -5.67
C GLU A 19 36.34 9.95 -4.61
N ALA A 20 36.32 11.25 -4.89
CA ALA A 20 35.49 12.17 -4.15
C ALA A 20 34.04 11.76 -4.41
N GLU A 21 33.36 11.30 -3.36
CA GLU A 21 31.92 11.10 -3.35
C GLU A 21 31.27 12.39 -3.87
N VAL A 22 30.75 12.35 -5.10
CA VAL A 22 29.75 13.33 -5.51
C VAL A 22 28.52 12.91 -4.71
N GLU A 23 28.32 13.55 -3.56
CA GLU A 23 27.07 13.52 -2.84
C GLU A 23 25.97 13.89 -3.83
N THR A 24 25.27 12.90 -4.40
CA THR A 24 23.92 13.12 -4.88
C THR A 24 23.22 13.77 -3.69
N MET A 25 22.88 15.06 -3.83
CA MET A 25 22.03 15.76 -2.87
C MET A 25 20.71 15.00 -2.87
N GLY A 26 20.65 13.93 -2.07
CA GLY A 26 19.49 13.12 -1.89
C GLY A 26 18.41 14.08 -1.44
N ILE A 27 17.36 14.21 -2.25
CA ILE A 27 16.18 14.98 -1.87
C ILE A 27 15.62 14.23 -0.66
N THR A 28 16.01 14.69 0.52
CA THR A 28 15.57 14.15 1.79
C THR A 28 14.16 14.66 1.99
N TYR A 29 13.21 13.77 1.77
CA TYR A 29 11.81 14.09 2.05
C TYR A 29 11.62 14.11 3.55
N ALA A 30 10.97 15.17 4.04
CA ALA A 30 10.53 15.18 5.42
C ALA A 30 9.47 14.06 5.60
N PRO A 31 9.65 13.14 6.56
CA PRO A 31 8.63 12.16 6.87
C PRO A 31 7.35 12.86 7.35
N CYS A 32 6.21 12.17 7.23
CA CYS A 32 4.99 12.69 7.84
C CYS A 32 5.16 12.83 9.37
N PRO A 33 4.57 13.87 9.98
CA PRO A 33 4.67 14.06 11.42
C PRO A 33 3.98 12.91 12.17
N ASP A 34 4.46 12.63 13.39
CA ASP A 34 3.84 11.64 14.26
C ASP A 34 2.35 11.97 14.48
N VAL A 35 1.50 10.96 14.34
CA VAL A 35 0.06 11.11 14.64
C VAL A 35 -0.17 10.92 16.13
N VAL A 36 -0.61 11.99 16.79
CA VAL A 36 -1.04 11.94 18.20
C VAL A 36 -2.56 11.81 18.24
N VAL A 37 -3.05 10.68 18.75
CA VAL A 37 -4.48 10.39 18.88
C VAL A 37 -4.86 10.35 20.37
N PRO A 38 -5.49 11.39 20.93
CA PRO A 38 -5.92 11.37 22.33
C PRO A 38 -6.93 10.24 22.55
N PHE A 39 -6.65 9.32 23.48
CA PHE A 39 -7.48 8.13 23.77
C PHE A 39 -7.60 7.13 22.60
N GLY A 40 -6.71 7.23 21.61
CA GLY A 40 -6.62 6.32 20.48
C GLY A 40 -5.22 5.74 20.31
N GLU A 41 -5.12 4.78 19.40
CA GLU A 41 -3.89 4.17 18.93
C GLU A 41 -3.83 4.34 17.41
N ALA A 42 -2.67 4.70 16.90
CA ALA A 42 -2.38 4.72 15.47
C ALA A 42 -1.62 3.43 15.12
N ARG A 43 -2.15 2.67 14.17
CA ARG A 43 -1.56 1.42 13.66
C ARG A 43 -0.96 1.64 12.28
N TYR A 44 0.28 1.20 12.12
CA TYR A 44 1.11 1.47 10.95
C TYR A 44 1.28 0.21 10.09
N ALA A 45 1.20 0.37 8.76
CA ALA A 45 1.46 -0.72 7.82
C ALA A 45 2.98 -0.99 7.64
N ALA A 46 3.80 0.07 7.53
CA ALA A 46 5.25 0.08 7.66
C ALA A 46 5.75 1.48 7.28
N GLY A 47 6.47 2.21 8.15
CA GLY A 47 7.11 3.49 7.78
C GLY A 47 6.24 4.75 7.93
N TRP A 48 6.88 5.90 7.68
CA TRP A 48 6.31 7.26 7.62
C TRP A 48 6.53 7.88 6.24
N ASP A 49 6.66 7.03 5.23
CA ASP A 49 7.01 7.37 3.87
C ASP A 49 5.76 7.83 3.10
N HIS A 50 6.01 8.50 1.97
CA HIS A 50 4.93 8.99 1.12
C HIS A 50 4.08 7.83 0.60
N GLY A 51 2.75 7.95 0.75
CA GLY A 51 1.80 6.95 0.32
C GLY A 51 1.43 5.96 1.41
N ASP A 52 2.16 5.95 2.53
CA ASP A 52 1.82 5.12 3.67
C ASP A 52 0.45 5.49 4.23
N ILE A 53 -0.27 4.46 4.65
CA ILE A 53 -1.59 4.58 5.27
C ILE A 53 -1.46 4.23 6.74
N VAL A 54 -1.91 5.15 7.59
CA VAL A 54 -2.08 4.92 9.02
C VAL A 54 -3.56 4.76 9.32
N THR A 55 -3.89 3.73 10.10
CA THR A 55 -5.25 3.52 10.59
C THR A 55 -5.31 3.94 12.05
N LEU A 56 -6.25 4.81 12.38
CA LEU A 56 -6.52 5.28 13.72
C LEU A 56 -7.65 4.45 14.31
N SER A 57 -7.49 4.01 15.55
CA SER A 57 -8.53 3.34 16.31
C SER A 57 -8.59 3.91 17.72
N CYS A 58 -9.77 3.86 18.35
CA CYS A 58 -9.90 4.23 19.75
C CYS A 58 -9.39 3.10 20.66
N THR A 59 -8.81 3.46 21.81
CA THR A 59 -8.30 2.46 22.76
C THR A 59 -9.41 1.90 23.65
N GLY A 60 -9.29 0.63 24.02
CA GLY A 60 -10.25 -0.06 24.88
C GLY A 60 -11.55 -0.35 24.15
N GLU A 61 -12.69 -0.11 24.82
CA GLU A 61 -14.02 -0.25 24.22
C GLU A 61 -14.53 1.06 23.61
N ASN A 62 -13.76 2.15 23.67
CA ASN A 62 -14.17 3.43 23.11
C ASN A 62 -14.30 3.33 21.59
N LEU A 63 -15.20 4.13 21.02
CA LEU A 63 -15.52 4.13 19.59
C LEU A 63 -15.29 5.52 19.00
N PRO A 64 -14.85 5.61 17.73
CA PRO A 64 -14.77 6.88 17.05
C PRO A 64 -16.18 7.48 16.89
N GLU A 65 -16.30 8.80 17.10
CA GLU A 65 -17.53 9.54 16.84
C GLU A 65 -17.99 9.31 15.39
N SER A 66 -19.29 9.10 15.16
CA SER A 66 -19.81 8.60 13.88
C SER A 66 -19.46 9.49 12.68
N ASP A 67 -19.42 10.80 12.88
CA ASP A 67 -19.06 11.75 11.84
C ASP A 67 -17.56 11.71 11.49
N LEU A 68 -16.71 11.16 12.35
CA LEU A 68 -15.25 11.04 12.17
C LEU A 68 -14.81 9.69 11.61
N MET A 69 -15.72 8.76 11.32
CA MET A 69 -15.34 7.42 10.84
C MET A 69 -14.61 7.44 9.48
N GLN A 70 -14.89 8.43 8.64
CA GLN A 70 -14.18 8.62 7.35
C GLN A 70 -12.74 9.13 7.52
N ASP A 71 -12.40 9.60 8.73
CA ASP A 71 -11.11 10.21 9.05
C ASP A 71 -10.23 9.22 9.87
N THR A 72 -10.63 7.93 9.94
CA THR A 72 -9.87 6.86 10.62
C THR A 72 -8.74 6.28 9.78
N ALA A 73 -8.70 6.52 8.47
CA ALA A 73 -7.60 6.10 7.61
C ALA A 73 -6.97 7.33 6.96
N LEU A 74 -5.70 7.57 7.28
CA LEU A 74 -4.95 8.72 6.77
C LEU A 74 -3.85 8.25 5.84
N ARG A 75 -3.66 8.97 4.73
CA ARG A 75 -2.58 8.79 3.76
C ARG A 75 -1.54 9.91 3.92
N CYS A 76 -0.27 9.54 3.97
CA CYS A 76 0.83 10.50 4.01
C CYS A 76 1.03 11.15 2.63
N GLU A 77 0.68 12.44 2.52
CA GLU A 77 0.98 13.24 1.34
C GLU A 77 2.37 13.87 1.45
N ARG A 78 3.11 13.78 0.34
CA ARG A 78 4.45 14.33 0.24
C ARG A 78 4.40 15.85 0.39
N GLY A 79 5.27 16.38 1.24
CA GLY A 79 5.59 17.79 1.22
C GLY A 79 6.26 18.16 -0.10
N THR A 80 5.76 19.19 -0.79
CA THR A 80 6.41 19.71 -2.00
C THR A 80 7.30 20.90 -1.63
N TYR A 81 8.55 20.90 -2.12
CA TYR A 81 9.30 22.15 -2.20
C TYR A 81 8.61 23.06 -3.20
N SER A 82 8.27 24.27 -2.76
CA SER A 82 7.50 25.24 -3.54
C SER A 82 8.10 25.51 -4.91
N SER A 83 7.20 25.77 -5.86
CA SER A 83 7.47 26.24 -7.22
C SER A 83 8.51 27.37 -7.28
N ALA A 84 9.11 27.57 -8.46
CA ALA A 84 10.11 28.61 -8.77
C ALA A 84 9.72 30.05 -8.36
N ALA A 85 8.45 30.30 -8.03
CA ALA A 85 7.98 31.59 -7.52
C ALA A 85 8.39 31.88 -6.07
N HIS A 86 8.55 30.86 -5.20
CA HIS A 86 8.90 31.01 -3.79
C HIS A 86 9.85 29.87 -3.37
N PRO A 87 11.15 29.95 -3.69
CA PRO A 87 12.11 28.88 -3.43
C PRO A 87 12.26 28.51 -1.94
N ASP A 88 11.84 29.39 -1.03
CA ASP A 88 11.95 29.19 0.41
C ASP A 88 10.69 28.57 1.07
N ALA A 89 9.59 28.40 0.32
CA ALA A 89 8.36 27.84 0.88
C ALA A 89 8.41 26.30 0.90
N VAL A 90 8.89 25.75 2.01
CA VAL A 90 8.81 24.30 2.28
C VAL A 90 7.37 23.98 2.69
N VAL A 91 6.64 23.23 1.86
CA VAL A 91 5.38 22.63 2.30
C VAL A 91 5.72 21.33 3.03
N PRO A 92 5.48 21.22 4.35
CA PRO A 92 5.77 20.00 5.08
C PRO A 92 4.88 18.84 4.59
N ALA A 93 5.37 17.62 4.74
CA ALA A 93 4.53 16.43 4.57
C ALA A 93 3.35 16.49 5.55
N ARG A 94 2.20 16.00 5.11
CA ARG A 94 0.96 16.07 5.90
C ARG A 94 0.12 14.82 5.73
N TRP A 95 -0.67 14.55 6.75
CA TRP A 95 -1.70 13.54 6.67
C TRP A 95 -2.95 14.08 5.99
N THR A 96 -3.53 13.29 5.10
CA THR A 96 -4.84 13.56 4.49
C THR A 96 -5.73 12.35 4.66
N THR A 97 -7.03 12.55 4.71
CA THR A 97 -7.99 11.43 4.61
C THR A 97 -7.87 10.76 3.24
N LEU A 98 -8.37 9.53 3.09
CA LEU A 98 -8.25 8.80 1.81
C LEU A 98 -8.86 9.54 0.61
N ASP A 99 -9.87 10.39 0.85
CA ASP A 99 -10.51 11.28 -0.12
C ASP A 99 -9.83 12.65 -0.27
N GLY A 100 -8.67 12.87 0.36
CA GLY A 100 -7.81 14.05 0.18
C GLY A 100 -8.20 15.28 0.99
N ARG A 101 -9.10 15.15 1.98
CA ARG A 101 -9.43 16.23 2.91
C ARG A 101 -8.42 16.32 4.05
N GLU A 102 -8.42 17.47 4.72
CA GLU A 102 -7.67 17.63 5.96
C GLU A 102 -8.31 16.80 7.08
N PRO A 103 -7.56 15.96 7.79
CA PRO A 103 -8.12 15.06 8.78
C PRO A 103 -8.55 15.83 10.02
N ARG A 104 -9.73 15.51 10.54
CA ARG A 104 -10.17 16.03 11.84
C ARG A 104 -9.59 15.17 12.97
N PRO A 105 -9.30 15.75 14.14
CA PRO A 105 -8.84 14.98 15.29
C PRO A 105 -9.84 13.89 15.65
N LEU A 106 -9.38 12.64 15.76
CA LEU A 106 -10.22 11.52 16.18
C LEU A 106 -10.77 11.81 17.58
N ARG A 107 -12.08 11.70 17.74
CA ARG A 107 -12.76 11.78 19.04
C ARG A 107 -13.28 10.41 19.39
N CYS A 108 -12.78 9.89 20.50
CA CYS A 108 -13.22 8.61 21.04
C CYS A 108 -14.30 8.87 22.09
N GLN A 109 -15.46 8.25 21.90
CA GLN A 109 -16.54 8.24 22.87
C GLN A 109 -16.57 6.88 23.58
N PRO A 110 -16.90 6.85 24.88
CA PRO A 110 -17.10 5.58 25.56
C PRO A 110 -18.19 4.77 24.86
N PRO A 111 -18.06 3.43 24.85
CA PRO A 111 -19.14 2.58 24.40
C PRO A 111 -20.38 2.97 25.21
N CYS A 112 -21.48 3.21 24.53
CA CYS A 112 -22.65 3.72 25.22
C CYS A 112 -23.28 2.57 26.03
N HIS A 113 -22.89 2.47 27.30
CA HIS A 113 -23.41 1.44 28.22
C HIS A 113 -24.80 1.86 28.73
N GLY A 114 -25.87 1.40 28.10
CA GLY A 114 -27.25 1.58 28.59
C GLY A 114 -28.34 0.99 27.68
N GLU A 115 -29.54 0.76 28.24
CA GLU A 115 -30.72 0.19 27.55
C GLU A 115 -31.27 1.04 26.39
N ASN A 116 -30.70 2.23 26.15
CA ASN A 116 -31.11 3.17 25.09
C ASN A 116 -30.09 3.27 23.95
N CYS A 117 -29.06 2.43 23.93
CA CYS A 117 -28.08 2.38 22.87
C CYS A 117 -28.36 1.12 22.05
N THR A 118 -29.24 1.26 21.06
CA THR A 118 -29.40 0.27 20.01
C THR A 118 -28.18 0.34 19.10
N ASP A 119 -27.04 -0.16 19.58
CA ASP A 119 -25.76 -0.16 18.86
C ASP A 119 -25.85 -0.90 17.52
N ASP A 120 -26.83 -1.80 17.35
CA ASP A 120 -27.07 -2.52 16.10
C ASP A 120 -27.53 -1.62 14.94
N ALA A 121 -28.03 -0.41 15.22
CA ALA A 121 -28.55 0.50 14.18
C ALA A 121 -27.47 1.06 13.23
N TYR A 122 -26.19 0.87 13.55
CA TYR A 122 -25.08 1.42 12.78
C TYR A 122 -24.14 0.37 12.21
N PHE A 123 -24.41 -0.92 12.40
CA PHE A 123 -23.62 -1.98 11.78
C PHE A 123 -24.32 -2.53 10.55
N CYS A 124 -23.55 -2.75 9.51
CA CYS A 124 -24.00 -3.53 8.37
C CYS A 124 -23.91 -5.03 8.67
N PRO A 125 -24.79 -5.83 8.05
CA PRO A 125 -24.82 -7.27 8.25
C PRO A 125 -23.51 -7.93 7.85
N GLY A 126 -23.27 -9.12 8.40
CA GLY A 126 -22.17 -9.98 7.96
C GLY A 126 -22.32 -10.32 6.48
N LEU A 127 -21.22 -10.27 5.73
CA LEU A 127 -21.20 -10.68 4.34
C LEU A 127 -21.03 -12.20 4.27
N SER A 128 -21.97 -12.89 3.65
CA SER A 128 -21.83 -14.31 3.31
C SER A 128 -21.24 -14.42 1.89
N THR A 129 -19.99 -14.90 1.79
CA THR A 129 -19.31 -15.12 0.50
C THR A 129 -19.23 -16.60 0.10
N GLU A 130 -19.79 -17.50 0.90
CA GLU A 130 -19.64 -18.96 0.75
C GLU A 130 -20.11 -19.47 -0.62
N SER A 131 -21.09 -18.81 -1.23
CA SER A 131 -21.69 -19.23 -2.50
C SER A 131 -21.09 -18.56 -3.74
N THR A 132 -20.19 -17.58 -3.58
CA THR A 132 -19.80 -16.70 -4.70
C THR A 132 -18.35 -16.87 -5.17
N PHE A 133 -17.60 -17.82 -4.59
CA PHE A 133 -16.16 -18.01 -4.84
C PHE A 133 -15.35 -16.70 -4.66
N SER A 134 -15.80 -15.87 -3.72
CA SER A 134 -15.14 -14.64 -3.32
C SER A 134 -14.78 -14.69 -1.83
N TYR A 135 -13.91 -13.78 -1.40
CA TYR A 135 -13.56 -13.60 0.00
C TYR A 135 -13.36 -12.11 0.31
N VAL A 136 -13.44 -11.76 1.59
CA VAL A 136 -13.11 -10.42 2.08
C VAL A 136 -11.59 -10.31 2.13
N GLU A 137 -11.01 -9.51 1.24
CA GLU A 137 -9.56 -9.25 1.21
C GLU A 137 -9.16 -8.25 2.28
N ASN A 138 -10.01 -7.23 2.51
CA ASN A 138 -9.78 -6.23 3.55
C ASN A 138 -11.12 -5.61 3.99
N ALA A 139 -11.22 -5.22 5.26
CA ALA A 139 -12.39 -4.55 5.81
C ALA A 139 -11.97 -3.48 6.83
N THR A 140 -12.55 -2.29 6.74
CA THR A 140 -12.36 -1.24 7.76
C THR A 140 -13.41 -1.36 8.86
N ASP A 141 -13.03 -0.97 10.08
CA ASP A 141 -13.89 -0.61 11.21
C ASP A 141 -15.13 -1.50 11.49
N GLY A 142 -14.95 -2.82 11.43
CA GLY A 142 -15.89 -3.78 12.04
C GLY A 142 -17.33 -3.77 11.49
N ARG A 143 -17.56 -3.23 10.28
CA ARG A 143 -18.87 -3.08 9.59
C ARG A 143 -19.73 -1.91 10.07
N ARG A 144 -19.19 -0.92 10.78
CA ARG A 144 -19.93 0.30 11.16
C ARG A 144 -20.26 1.19 9.96
N GLU A 145 -21.18 2.14 10.10
CA GLU A 145 -21.44 3.17 9.09
C GLU A 145 -20.16 3.81 8.58
N GLY A 146 -20.01 3.91 7.27
CA GLY A 146 -18.79 4.41 6.62
C GLY A 146 -17.74 3.34 6.35
N SER A 147 -17.83 2.15 6.97
CA SER A 147 -16.89 1.05 6.75
C SER A 147 -16.83 0.65 5.28
N LEU A 148 -15.62 0.33 4.81
CA LEU A 148 -15.36 -0.19 3.48
C LEU A 148 -14.99 -1.67 3.57
N VAL A 149 -15.53 -2.46 2.66
CA VAL A 149 -15.13 -3.86 2.47
C VAL A 149 -14.67 -4.06 1.04
N PHE A 150 -13.50 -4.68 0.88
CA PHE A 150 -12.89 -5.03 -0.39
C PHE A 150 -13.02 -6.54 -0.60
N LEU A 151 -13.68 -6.92 -1.69
CA LEU A 151 -13.92 -8.31 -2.05
C LEU A 151 -13.02 -8.72 -3.21
N ARG A 152 -12.53 -9.96 -3.17
CA ARG A 152 -11.73 -10.55 -4.25
C ARG A 152 -12.18 -11.97 -4.56
N CYS A 153 -11.98 -12.37 -5.81
CA CYS A 153 -12.22 -13.76 -6.23
C CYS A 153 -11.11 -14.68 -5.74
N LEU A 154 -11.46 -15.94 -5.44
CA LEU A 154 -10.49 -16.99 -5.17
C LEU A 154 -9.56 -17.22 -6.38
N ASN A 155 -8.36 -17.75 -6.13
CA ASN A 155 -7.40 -18.05 -7.18
C ASN A 155 -7.99 -18.96 -8.28
N GLY A 156 -7.82 -18.56 -9.54
CA GLY A 156 -8.41 -19.25 -10.71
C GLY A 156 -9.85 -18.85 -11.02
N TYR A 157 -10.42 -17.88 -10.30
CA TYR A 157 -11.71 -17.28 -10.58
C TYR A 157 -11.54 -15.81 -10.99
N GLN A 158 -12.47 -15.30 -11.78
CA GLN A 158 -12.53 -13.90 -12.20
C GLN A 158 -13.90 -13.31 -11.85
N PRO A 159 -14.00 -11.99 -11.60
CA PRO A 159 -15.28 -11.32 -11.36
C PRO A 159 -16.26 -11.58 -12.51
N SER A 160 -17.49 -12.00 -12.17
CA SER A 160 -18.59 -12.16 -13.12
C SER A 160 -19.69 -11.13 -12.91
N SER A 161 -20.03 -10.83 -11.66
CA SER A 161 -21.06 -9.86 -11.29
C SER A 161 -20.78 -9.29 -9.89
N GLY A 162 -21.55 -8.30 -9.44
CA GLY A 162 -21.42 -7.73 -8.10
C GLY A 162 -20.40 -6.59 -7.98
N ASN A 163 -20.17 -6.17 -6.74
CA ASN A 163 -19.32 -5.04 -6.39
C ASN A 163 -18.05 -5.52 -5.67
N VAL A 164 -16.88 -5.04 -6.12
CA VAL A 164 -15.57 -5.34 -5.48
C VAL A 164 -15.30 -4.47 -4.26
N THR A 165 -16.01 -3.36 -4.11
CA THR A 165 -15.92 -2.46 -2.95
C THR A 165 -17.32 -2.13 -2.49
N LEU A 166 -17.57 -2.38 -1.20
CA LEU A 166 -18.82 -2.12 -0.53
C LEU A 166 -18.60 -1.04 0.53
N ARG A 167 -19.57 -0.16 0.72
CA ARG A 167 -19.58 0.81 1.80
C ARG A 167 -20.79 0.57 2.69
N CYS A 168 -20.58 0.56 4.00
CA CYS A 168 -21.67 0.50 4.95
C CYS A 168 -22.32 1.87 5.09
N VAL A 169 -23.64 1.94 5.04
CA VAL A 169 -24.41 3.17 5.32
C VAL A 169 -25.53 2.86 6.32
N ALA A 170 -25.85 3.82 7.18
CA ALA A 170 -27.02 3.71 8.04
C ALA A 170 -28.30 3.78 7.20
N ARG A 171 -29.35 3.06 7.63
CA ARG A 171 -30.68 3.21 7.03
C ARG A 171 -31.43 4.39 7.66
N GLU A 172 -32.27 5.04 6.86
CA GLU A 172 -33.10 6.16 7.32
C GLU A 172 -34.11 5.78 8.42
N ASP A 173 -34.50 4.51 8.49
CA ASP A 173 -35.43 3.99 9.51
C ASP A 173 -34.75 3.64 10.84
N GLY A 174 -33.43 3.88 10.96
CA GLY A 174 -32.65 3.52 12.15
C GLY A 174 -32.50 2.01 12.35
N GLY A 175 -32.77 1.19 11.32
CA GLY A 175 -32.49 -0.24 11.33
C GLY A 175 -31.03 -0.57 11.07
N GLU A 176 -30.72 -1.87 10.98
CA GLU A 176 -29.38 -2.38 10.62
C GLU A 176 -28.86 -1.70 9.33
N GLY A 177 -27.58 -1.34 9.31
CA GLY A 177 -26.95 -0.70 8.16
C GLY A 177 -27.05 -1.55 6.89
N VAL A 178 -26.91 -0.92 5.73
CA VAL A 178 -26.92 -1.62 4.45
C VAL A 178 -25.61 -1.43 3.71
N TRP A 179 -25.13 -2.49 3.05
CA TRP A 179 -24.02 -2.40 2.13
C TRP A 179 -24.49 -1.75 0.82
N VAL A 180 -23.90 -0.63 0.46
CA VAL A 180 -24.08 0.07 -0.82
C VAL A 180 -22.81 0.03 -1.64
N ASP A 181 -22.94 0.20 -2.95
CA ASP A 181 -21.78 0.29 -3.82
C ASP A 181 -20.91 1.52 -3.48
N SER A 182 -19.69 1.57 -4.00
CA SER A 182 -18.77 2.69 -3.77
C SER A 182 -19.28 4.04 -4.31
N THR A 183 -20.33 4.05 -5.13
CA THR A 183 -20.97 5.27 -5.64
C THR A 183 -22.11 5.77 -4.77
N LEU A 184 -22.49 5.01 -3.73
CA LEU A 184 -23.61 5.31 -2.81
C LEU A 184 -24.99 5.38 -3.48
N VAL A 185 -25.14 4.89 -4.71
CA VAL A 185 -26.39 5.04 -5.46
C VAL A 185 -27.29 3.81 -5.29
N ARG A 186 -26.71 2.62 -5.09
CA ARG A 186 -27.45 1.36 -5.09
C ARG A 186 -27.01 0.45 -3.96
N ASN A 187 -27.95 -0.36 -3.49
CA ASN A 187 -27.64 -1.51 -2.64
C ASN A 187 -26.62 -2.37 -3.37
N ALA A 188 -25.54 -2.69 -2.68
CA ALA A 188 -24.48 -3.47 -3.27
C ALA A 188 -24.92 -4.91 -3.42
N THR A 189 -24.33 -5.57 -4.42
CA THR A 189 -24.43 -7.02 -4.56
C THR A 189 -23.07 -7.62 -4.27
N VAL A 190 -23.03 -8.68 -3.47
CA VAL A 190 -21.78 -9.37 -3.13
C VAL A 190 -21.09 -9.82 -4.42
N LEU A 191 -19.78 -9.62 -4.51
CA LEU A 191 -18.97 -10.02 -5.65
C LEU A 191 -19.21 -11.50 -5.99
N GLU A 192 -19.64 -11.75 -7.21
CA GLU A 192 -19.78 -13.08 -7.77
C GLU A 192 -18.61 -13.36 -8.70
N CYS A 193 -18.02 -14.55 -8.55
CA CYS A 193 -16.87 -14.96 -9.31
C CYS A 193 -17.17 -16.24 -10.10
N ARG A 194 -16.63 -16.32 -11.31
CA ARG A 194 -16.71 -17.51 -12.15
C ARG A 194 -15.32 -18.08 -12.44
N PRO A 195 -15.19 -19.39 -12.71
CA PRO A 195 -13.91 -19.96 -13.11
C PRO A 195 -13.35 -19.19 -14.31
N GLN A 196 -12.09 -18.78 -14.22
CA GLN A 196 -11.40 -18.18 -15.34
C GLN A 196 -11.30 -19.27 -16.42
N PRO A 197 -11.77 -19.03 -17.66
CA PRO A 197 -11.60 -20.00 -18.73
C PRO A 197 -10.11 -20.25 -18.84
N ARG A 198 -9.68 -21.49 -18.60
CA ARG A 198 -8.28 -21.87 -18.79
C ARG A 198 -7.97 -21.52 -20.24
N HIS A 199 -7.26 -20.41 -20.46
CA HIS A 199 -6.58 -20.20 -21.71
C HIS A 199 -5.76 -21.47 -21.89
N ALA A 200 -6.07 -22.24 -22.93
CA ALA A 200 -5.44 -23.53 -23.18
C ALA A 200 -3.93 -23.33 -23.14
N ALA A 201 -3.32 -23.71 -22.02
CA ALA A 201 -1.93 -23.42 -21.76
C ALA A 201 -1.11 -24.37 -22.61
N HIS A 202 -0.63 -23.88 -23.75
CA HIS A 202 0.62 -24.35 -24.33
C HIS A 202 1.76 -23.84 -23.45
N ALA A 203 2.14 -24.59 -22.41
CA ALA A 203 3.44 -24.45 -21.77
C ALA A 203 3.91 -25.79 -21.18
N PRO A 204 5.17 -26.20 -21.40
CA PRO A 204 5.69 -27.51 -21.06
C PRO A 204 5.97 -27.64 -19.56
N ALA A 205 5.76 -28.85 -19.04
CA ALA A 205 6.01 -29.19 -17.65
C ALA A 205 7.52 -29.17 -17.32
N GLU A 206 7.93 -28.34 -16.38
CA GLU A 206 9.25 -28.46 -15.73
C GLU A 206 9.17 -29.37 -14.51
N ALA A 207 10.20 -30.21 -14.35
CA ALA A 207 10.28 -31.30 -13.37
C ALA A 207 10.60 -30.80 -11.94
N PRO A 208 10.18 -31.53 -10.89
CA PRO A 208 10.33 -31.10 -9.50
C PRO A 208 11.75 -31.34 -8.96
N ILE A 209 12.35 -30.32 -8.34
CA ILE A 209 13.64 -30.41 -7.63
C ILE A 209 13.37 -30.68 -6.13
N GLN A 210 13.93 -31.78 -5.60
CA GLN A 210 13.92 -32.12 -4.17
C GLN A 210 15.09 -31.45 -3.42
N ALA A 211 14.87 -30.99 -2.18
CA ALA A 211 15.92 -30.49 -1.29
C ALA A 211 15.70 -30.97 0.17
N PRO A 212 16.76 -31.10 1.00
CA PRO A 212 16.73 -31.75 2.32
C PRO A 212 16.27 -30.82 3.48
N PRO A 213 16.00 -31.36 4.70
CA PRO A 213 15.30 -30.66 5.78
C PRO A 213 16.27 -29.97 6.76
N GLY A 214 15.89 -28.78 7.26
CA GLY A 214 16.59 -28.15 8.39
C GLY A 214 16.88 -26.66 8.26
N LEU A 215 15.95 -25.88 7.73
CA LEU A 215 15.80 -24.42 7.83
C LEU A 215 14.41 -24.15 7.23
N LEU A 216 13.57 -23.31 7.86
CA LEU A 216 12.30 -22.89 7.25
C LEU A 216 12.61 -22.02 6.03
N ARG A 217 13.01 -22.66 4.93
CA ARG A 217 13.03 -22.06 3.60
C ARG A 217 11.58 -21.79 3.23
N ARG A 218 11.16 -20.55 3.41
CA ARG A 218 9.92 -20.04 2.81
C ARG A 218 10.12 -20.14 1.29
N ARG A 219 9.40 -21.07 0.67
CA ARG A 219 9.39 -21.23 -0.79
C ARG A 219 8.27 -20.37 -1.35
N PHE A 220 8.39 -19.95 -2.60
CA PHE A 220 7.24 -19.44 -3.33
C PHE A 220 6.07 -20.43 -3.21
N GLN A 221 4.90 -19.91 -2.86
CA GLN A 221 3.66 -20.61 -2.47
C GLN A 221 3.69 -21.39 -1.15
N SER A 222 4.69 -21.22 -0.28
CA SER A 222 4.60 -21.79 1.07
C SER A 222 3.55 -21.05 1.90
N ASN A 223 2.74 -21.78 2.63
CA ASN A 223 1.82 -21.23 3.62
C ASN A 223 2.47 -21.26 5.03
N ALA A 224 2.10 -20.30 5.85
CA ALA A 224 2.38 -20.29 7.27
C ALA A 224 1.07 -20.00 8.00
N SER A 225 0.78 -20.79 9.04
CA SER A 225 -0.37 -20.56 9.89
C SER A 225 0.04 -20.00 11.24
N MET A 226 -0.62 -18.93 11.66
CA MET A 226 -0.50 -18.39 13.00
C MET A 226 -1.72 -18.82 13.80
N VAL A 227 -1.49 -19.34 15.00
CA VAL A 227 -2.57 -19.74 15.92
C VAL A 227 -2.24 -19.12 17.26
N CYS A 228 -3.18 -18.38 17.82
CA CYS A 228 -3.06 -17.90 19.19
C CYS A 228 -2.95 -19.09 20.15
N THR A 229 -2.19 -18.93 21.23
CA THR A 229 -2.17 -19.95 22.28
C THR A 229 -3.57 -20.11 22.89
N ASP A 230 -3.82 -21.22 23.56
CA ASP A 230 -5.11 -21.64 24.12
C ASP A 230 -5.75 -20.65 25.13
N VAL A 231 -5.00 -19.63 25.56
CA VAL A 231 -5.44 -18.56 26.45
C VAL A 231 -5.66 -17.21 25.75
N MET A 232 -5.45 -17.13 24.44
CA MET A 232 -5.59 -15.90 23.66
C MET A 232 -6.63 -16.07 22.54
N LEU A 233 -7.60 -15.15 22.49
CA LEU A 233 -8.55 -15.09 21.40
C LEU A 233 -8.01 -14.16 20.33
N GLN A 234 -7.91 -14.66 19.10
CA GLN A 234 -7.62 -13.80 17.97
C GLN A 234 -8.84 -12.95 17.64
N ILE A 235 -8.70 -11.66 17.88
CA ILE A 235 -9.76 -10.67 17.65
C ILE A 235 -9.64 -10.00 16.27
N HIS A 236 -8.50 -10.14 15.58
CA HIS A 236 -8.25 -9.58 14.24
C HIS A 236 -7.00 -10.21 13.56
N GLY A 237 -6.90 -10.04 12.24
CA GLY A 237 -5.76 -10.46 11.40
C GLY A 237 -5.94 -11.82 10.73
N ASP A 238 -5.11 -12.11 9.72
CA ASP A 238 -5.16 -13.36 8.96
C ASP A 238 -4.34 -14.46 9.62
N ASN A 239 -4.93 -15.67 9.64
CA ASN A 239 -4.28 -16.86 10.17
C ASN A 239 -3.44 -17.61 9.18
N GLU A 240 -3.54 -17.25 7.90
CA GLU A 240 -2.87 -17.93 6.82
C GLU A 240 -2.11 -16.89 6.01
N MET A 241 -0.78 -17.01 6.02
CA MET A 241 0.10 -16.18 5.22
C MET A 241 0.65 -17.02 4.09
N PHE A 242 0.61 -16.51 2.87
CA PHE A 242 1.19 -17.17 1.70
C PHE A 242 2.42 -16.38 1.23
N CYS A 243 3.53 -17.06 0.99
CA CYS A 243 4.65 -16.47 0.27
C CYS A 243 4.33 -16.46 -1.22
N ASP A 244 3.57 -15.46 -1.67
CA ASP A 244 3.26 -15.26 -3.08
C ASP A 244 4.21 -14.23 -3.73
N LEU A 245 4.42 -14.38 -5.03
CA LEU A 245 5.08 -13.41 -5.89
C LEU A 245 3.93 -12.57 -6.44
N VAL A 246 3.64 -11.45 -5.78
CA VAL A 246 2.69 -10.48 -6.32
C VAL A 246 3.14 -10.10 -7.73
N PRO A 247 2.28 -10.21 -8.75
CA PRO A 247 2.64 -9.81 -10.10
C PRO A 247 3.02 -8.33 -10.03
N MET A 248 4.25 -8.01 -10.41
CA MET A 248 4.69 -6.64 -10.55
C MET A 248 3.68 -5.93 -11.44
N VAL A 249 2.96 -4.97 -10.87
CA VAL A 249 2.01 -4.15 -11.61
C VAL A 249 2.79 -3.54 -12.75
N THR A 250 2.52 -3.98 -13.98
CA THR A 250 3.01 -3.33 -15.19
C THR A 250 2.19 -2.07 -15.39
N GLN A 251 2.27 -1.16 -14.43
CA GLN A 251 1.74 0.17 -14.62
C GLN A 251 2.63 0.79 -15.71
N PRO A 252 2.07 1.15 -16.88
CA PRO A 252 2.85 1.85 -17.88
C PRO A 252 3.41 3.10 -17.22
N CYS A 253 4.67 3.45 -17.51
CA CYS A 253 5.29 4.65 -16.97
C CYS A 253 4.41 5.85 -17.36
N ALA A 254 3.57 6.28 -16.42
CA ALA A 254 2.67 7.41 -16.59
C ALA A 254 3.29 8.55 -15.80
N SER A 255 3.73 9.60 -16.49
CA SER A 255 4.21 10.78 -15.79
C SER A 255 3.04 11.41 -15.04
N ALA A 256 3.22 11.66 -13.75
CA ALA A 256 2.24 12.41 -12.95
C ALA A 256 2.07 13.86 -13.47
N VAL A 257 3.05 14.36 -14.22
CA VAL A 257 3.04 15.69 -14.84
C VAL A 257 2.72 15.55 -16.33
N PRO A 258 1.59 16.09 -16.82
CA PRO A 258 1.28 16.14 -18.25
C PRO A 258 2.37 16.87 -19.03
N GLY A 259 2.89 16.24 -20.09
CA GLY A 259 3.94 16.82 -20.93
C GLY A 259 5.35 16.80 -20.32
N TRP A 260 5.60 15.90 -19.34
CA TRP A 260 6.94 15.73 -18.79
C TRP A 260 7.94 15.28 -19.85
N VAL A 261 9.09 15.94 -19.86
CA VAL A 261 10.25 15.66 -20.70
C VAL A 261 11.50 15.91 -19.85
N ASP A 262 12.51 15.05 -19.94
CA ASP A 262 13.79 15.27 -19.26
C ASP A 262 14.61 16.43 -19.90
N SER A 263 15.79 16.71 -19.36
CA SER A 263 16.68 17.76 -19.88
C SER A 263 17.27 17.45 -21.26
N GLN A 264 17.14 16.21 -21.74
CA GLN A 264 17.63 15.75 -23.04
C GLN A 264 16.52 15.63 -24.09
N GLY A 265 15.25 15.84 -23.71
CA GLY A 265 14.12 15.72 -24.62
C GLY A 265 13.39 14.37 -24.57
N HIS A 266 13.73 13.46 -23.65
CA HIS A 266 13.05 12.17 -23.53
C HIS A 266 11.76 12.27 -22.72
N THR A 267 10.69 11.74 -23.30
CA THR A 267 9.37 11.60 -22.68
C THR A 267 9.29 10.36 -21.79
N CYS A 268 8.27 10.29 -20.95
CA CYS A 268 8.01 9.11 -20.11
C CYS A 268 7.83 7.82 -20.95
N ALA A 269 7.24 7.93 -22.14
CA ALA A 269 7.10 6.81 -23.07
C ALA A 269 8.47 6.32 -23.59
N GLN A 270 9.42 7.22 -23.83
CA GLN A 270 10.78 6.84 -24.24
C GLN A 270 11.54 6.17 -23.10
N TYR A 271 11.39 6.63 -21.86
CA TYR A 271 11.96 5.95 -20.69
C TYR A 271 11.47 4.50 -20.57
N GLN A 272 10.20 4.25 -20.93
CA GLN A 272 9.65 2.90 -20.96
C GLN A 272 10.17 2.06 -22.14
N ILE A 273 10.24 2.64 -23.35
CA ILE A 273 10.70 1.97 -24.57
C ILE A 273 12.18 1.57 -24.45
N GLU A 274 13.02 2.51 -23.99
CA GLU A 274 14.47 2.32 -23.83
C GLU A 274 14.83 1.61 -22.51
N ARG A 275 13.82 1.29 -21.67
CA ARG A 275 14.01 0.62 -20.37
C ARG A 275 14.96 1.36 -19.43
N PHE A 276 14.90 2.70 -19.43
CA PHE A 276 15.64 3.53 -18.49
C PHE A 276 15.11 3.38 -17.06
N CYS A 277 13.83 3.06 -16.87
CA CYS A 277 13.27 2.81 -15.53
C CYS A 277 12.45 1.52 -15.44
N THR A 278 12.31 1.02 -14.22
CA THR A 278 11.46 -0.12 -13.87
C THR A 278 10.06 0.35 -13.46
N PRO A 279 9.03 -0.50 -13.51
CA PRO A 279 7.67 -0.16 -13.04
C PRO A 279 7.61 0.24 -11.56
N LEU A 280 8.62 -0.13 -10.77
CA LEU A 280 8.74 0.21 -9.34
C LEU A 280 9.48 1.53 -9.09
N GLY A 281 9.87 2.25 -10.15
CA GLY A 281 10.58 3.53 -10.05
C GLY A 281 12.10 3.42 -9.84
N ALA A 282 12.69 2.23 -9.95
CA ALA A 282 14.15 2.03 -9.94
C ALA A 282 14.77 2.14 -11.35
N TYR A 283 16.10 2.24 -11.45
CA TYR A 283 16.84 2.24 -12.73
C TYR A 283 16.66 0.92 -13.49
N GLY A 284 16.40 1.01 -14.79
CA GLY A 284 16.22 -0.15 -15.67
C GLY A 284 17.48 -0.54 -16.43
N GLU A 285 17.41 -1.64 -17.18
CA GLU A 285 18.57 -2.20 -17.92
C GLU A 285 19.16 -1.26 -18.97
N GLY A 286 18.36 -0.30 -19.48
CA GLY A 286 18.83 0.67 -20.45
C GLY A 286 19.47 1.90 -19.82
N TRP A 287 19.48 2.02 -18.48
CA TRP A 287 20.05 3.18 -17.80
C TRP A 287 21.55 3.33 -18.15
N PRO A 288 21.96 4.42 -18.81
CA PRO A 288 23.36 4.61 -19.19
C PRO A 288 24.25 4.74 -17.94
N GLU A 289 25.41 4.07 -17.95
CA GLU A 289 26.37 4.16 -16.84
C GLU A 289 26.83 5.63 -16.63
N GLU A 290 26.85 6.46 -17.68
CA GLU A 290 27.17 7.87 -17.54
C GLU A 290 26.12 8.71 -16.78
N TRP A 291 24.93 8.17 -16.51
CA TRP A 291 23.86 8.85 -15.76
C TRP A 291 23.82 8.43 -14.28
N GLY A 292 24.66 7.49 -13.84
CA GLY A 292 24.73 7.01 -12.45
C GLY A 292 25.76 5.90 -12.26
#